data_AF-L2FLG6-F1
#
_entry.id   AF-L2FLG6-F1
#
_cell.length_a   1.000
_cell.length_b   1.000
_cell.length_c   1.000
_cell.angle_alpha   90.00
_cell.angle_beta   90.00
_cell.angle_gamma   90.00
#
_symmetry.space_group_name_H-M   'P 1'
#
loop_
_entity.id
_entity.type
_entity.pdbx_description
1 polymer ?
#
loop_
_entity_poly.entity_id
_entity_poly.type
_entity_poly.pdbx_seq_one_letter_code
_entity_poly.pdbx_strand_id
1 'polypeptide(L)'
;MATPDVDDLNKDLTNRYNQTWDLYFSGKRLVAFTMAEDLVREPGLCADHEAGMHQLLTCHPFNDDTIMHAQEVVRIDSEIVQKYHDTATMHEQAFKQTKLRFAKEHLQLVLEKKRKLDEEIAFWMSVESVKVDAPDAQLQQEGRDEQAERPAVPEDVNNLGDMLPLSSATAADGELLRSGQIASPNTTRRSDESSQDQPQSTARVDAASPRDLHIHTPDREEL
;
A
#
# COMPACT_ATOMS: atom_id res chain seq x y z
N MET A 1 -11.27 37.74 -18.60
CA MET A 1 -11.81 36.45 -18.12
C MET A 1 -12.41 36.71 -16.76
N ALA A 2 -13.70 36.46 -16.57
CA ALA A 2 -14.33 36.60 -15.25
C ALA A 2 -13.80 35.48 -14.35
N THR A 3 -13.35 35.82 -13.14
CA THR A 3 -13.03 34.81 -12.13
C THR A 3 -14.33 34.11 -11.74
N PRO A 4 -14.37 32.77 -11.71
CA PRO A 4 -15.53 32.04 -11.24
C PRO A 4 -15.88 32.52 -9.82
N ASP A 5 -17.17 32.54 -9.51
CA ASP A 5 -17.64 32.86 -8.16
C ASP A 5 -17.06 31.85 -7.16
N VAL A 6 -16.69 32.31 -5.96
CA VAL A 6 -16.07 31.47 -4.93
C VAL A 6 -17.01 30.35 -4.51
N ASP A 7 -18.31 30.63 -4.47
CA ASP A 7 -19.35 29.64 -4.15
C ASP A 7 -19.50 28.58 -5.24
N ASP A 8 -19.36 28.97 -6.51
CA ASP A 8 -19.39 28.03 -7.64
C ASP A 8 -18.17 27.09 -7.61
N LEU A 9 -16.99 27.62 -7.28
CA LEU A 9 -15.77 26.82 -7.15
C LEU A 9 -15.87 25.80 -6.01
N ASN A 10 -16.37 26.21 -4.84
CA ASN A 10 -16.51 25.30 -3.70
C ASN A 10 -17.53 24.18 -3.98
N LYS A 11 -18.61 24.52 -4.69
CA LYS A 11 -19.61 23.53 -5.12
C LYS A 11 -19.02 22.53 -6.12
N ASP A 12 -18.23 22.99 -7.09
CA ASP A 12 -17.54 22.10 -8.03
C ASP A 12 -16.58 21.15 -7.31
N LEU A 13 -15.72 21.67 -6.42
CA LEU A 13 -14.79 20.87 -5.62
C LEU A 13 -15.52 19.81 -4.78
N THR A 14 -16.65 20.18 -4.16
CA THR A 14 -17.48 19.25 -3.39
C THR A 14 -18.07 18.15 -4.27
N ASN A 15 -18.54 18.48 -5.47
CA ASN A 15 -19.07 17.49 -6.40
C ASN A 15 -17.99 16.51 -6.84
N ARG A 16 -16.78 17.01 -7.15
CA ARG A 16 -15.65 16.16 -7.53
C ARG A 16 -15.17 15.29 -6.37
N TYR A 17 -15.12 15.81 -5.15
CA TYR A 17 -14.87 15.02 -3.95
C TYR A 17 -15.85 13.84 -3.82
N ASN A 18 -17.16 14.09 -3.95
CA ASN A 18 -18.18 13.04 -3.87
C ASN A 18 -18.03 12.03 -5.02
N GLN A 19 -17.83 12.52 -6.24
CA GLN A 19 -17.62 11.67 -7.41
C GLN A 19 -16.41 10.75 -7.25
N THR A 20 -15.31 11.25 -6.67
CA THR A 20 -14.11 10.45 -6.39
C THR A 20 -14.42 9.27 -5.47
N TRP A 21 -15.18 9.49 -4.41
CA TRP A 21 -15.64 8.41 -3.52
C TRP A 21 -16.60 7.44 -4.22
N ASP A 22 -17.53 7.94 -5.03
CA ASP A 22 -18.45 7.09 -5.81
C ASP A 22 -17.69 6.17 -6.76
N LEU A 23 -16.64 6.67 -7.42
CA LEU A 23 -15.76 5.87 -8.29
C LEU A 23 -15.03 4.79 -7.50
N TYR A 24 -14.55 5.12 -6.29
CA TYR A 24 -13.90 4.15 -5.42
C TYR A 24 -14.85 3.00 -5.04
N PHE A 25 -16.06 3.33 -4.59
CA PHE A 25 -17.08 2.33 -4.20
C PHE A 25 -17.63 1.55 -5.40
N SER A 26 -17.63 2.15 -6.59
CA SER A 26 -18.00 1.48 -7.85
C SER A 26 -16.91 0.55 -8.41
N GLY A 27 -15.79 0.37 -7.69
CA GLY A 27 -14.68 -0.49 -8.09
C GLY A 27 -13.72 0.15 -9.12
N LYS A 28 -13.98 1.38 -9.57
CA LYS A 28 -13.10 2.15 -10.47
C LYS A 28 -11.96 2.82 -9.69
N ARG A 29 -11.24 2.02 -8.90
CA ARG A 29 -10.29 2.50 -7.88
C ARG A 29 -9.14 3.31 -8.46
N LEU A 30 -8.55 2.87 -9.58
CA LEU A 30 -7.43 3.59 -10.19
C LEU A 30 -7.83 5.03 -10.58
N VAL A 31 -9.00 5.19 -11.19
CA VAL A 31 -9.53 6.51 -11.57
C VAL A 31 -9.80 7.36 -10.32
N ALA A 32 -10.40 6.76 -9.29
CA ALA A 32 -10.64 7.46 -8.02
C ALA A 32 -9.33 7.95 -7.39
N PHE A 33 -8.27 7.13 -7.40
CA PHE A 33 -6.99 7.53 -6.86
C PHE A 33 -6.34 8.68 -7.64
N THR A 34 -6.32 8.61 -8.98
CA THR A 34 -5.82 9.70 -9.81
C THR A 34 -6.59 11.00 -9.52
N MET A 35 -7.92 10.94 -9.43
CA MET A 35 -8.72 12.12 -9.09
C MET A 35 -8.44 12.64 -7.68
N ALA A 36 -8.19 11.76 -6.72
CA ALA A 36 -7.86 12.16 -5.35
C ALA A 36 -6.50 12.88 -5.30
N GLU A 37 -5.51 12.39 -6.05
CA GLU A 37 -4.20 13.06 -6.17
C GLU A 37 -4.29 14.45 -6.81
N ASP A 38 -5.15 14.61 -7.82
CA ASP A 38 -5.37 15.92 -8.43
C ASP A 38 -6.05 16.86 -7.44
N LEU A 39 -7.09 16.40 -6.75
CA LEU A 39 -7.84 17.21 -5.78
C LEU A 39 -6.99 17.71 -4.61
N VAL A 40 -6.09 16.90 -4.05
CA VAL A 40 -5.22 17.35 -2.93
C VAL A 40 -4.22 18.43 -3.36
N ARG A 41 -3.91 18.54 -4.66
CA ARG A 41 -3.03 19.59 -5.20
C ARG A 41 -3.80 20.87 -5.54
N GLU A 42 -5.13 20.81 -5.58
CA GLU A 42 -5.96 21.94 -5.98
C GLU A 42 -6.18 22.92 -4.82
N PRO A 43 -5.93 24.22 -5.05
CA PRO A 43 -6.19 25.23 -4.04
C PRO A 43 -7.68 25.39 -3.78
N GLY A 44 -8.05 25.61 -2.51
CA GLY A 44 -9.43 25.89 -2.11
C GLY A 44 -10.26 24.66 -1.74
N LEU A 45 -9.68 23.45 -1.82
CA LEU A 45 -10.30 22.28 -1.22
C LEU A 45 -10.44 22.50 0.29
N CYS A 46 -11.64 22.27 0.84
CA CYS A 46 -11.83 22.44 2.28
C CYS A 46 -11.11 21.33 3.05
N ALA A 47 -10.65 21.64 4.27
CA ALA A 47 -9.86 20.73 5.09
C ALA A 47 -10.52 19.35 5.31
N ASP A 48 -11.85 19.31 5.49
CA ASP A 48 -12.57 18.04 5.64
C ASP A 48 -12.50 17.17 4.36
N HIS A 49 -12.59 17.79 3.18
CA HIS A 49 -12.45 17.07 1.90
C HIS A 49 -11.00 16.69 1.62
N GLU A 50 -10.05 17.56 1.93
CA GLU A 50 -8.61 17.29 1.81
C GLU A 50 -8.21 16.07 2.64
N ALA A 51 -8.59 16.04 3.92
CA ALA A 51 -8.40 14.88 4.79
C ALA A 51 -9.04 13.61 4.21
N GLY A 52 -10.24 13.72 3.65
CA GLY A 52 -10.91 12.60 2.98
C GLY A 52 -10.14 12.08 1.75
N MET A 53 -9.58 12.96 0.93
CA MET A 53 -8.79 12.57 -0.23
C MET A 53 -7.46 11.92 0.18
N HIS A 54 -6.77 12.47 1.19
CA HIS A 54 -5.59 11.81 1.77
C HIS A 54 -5.95 10.42 2.33
N GLN A 55 -7.07 10.29 3.04
CA GLN A 55 -7.55 9.00 3.54
C GLN A 55 -7.80 8.00 2.41
N LEU A 56 -8.37 8.44 1.30
CA LEU A 56 -8.56 7.58 0.13
C LEU A 56 -7.22 7.12 -0.46
N LEU A 57 -6.23 8.01 -0.57
CA LEU A 57 -4.90 7.70 -1.10
C LEU A 57 -4.13 6.69 -0.25
N THR A 58 -4.42 6.62 1.06
CA THR A 58 -3.84 5.57 1.91
C THR A 58 -4.32 4.15 1.58
N CYS A 59 -5.41 4.02 0.82
CA CYS A 59 -5.92 2.73 0.36
C CYS A 59 -5.28 2.27 -0.96
N HIS A 60 -4.38 3.08 -1.55
CA HIS A 60 -3.74 2.78 -2.82
C HIS A 60 -2.65 1.70 -2.64
N PRO A 61 -2.80 0.51 -3.27
CA PRO A 61 -1.92 -0.63 -2.99
C PRO A 61 -0.47 -0.44 -3.45
N PHE A 62 -0.22 0.48 -4.38
CA PHE A 62 1.11 0.74 -4.95
C PHE A 62 1.63 2.16 -4.67
N ASN A 63 1.08 2.85 -3.66
CA ASN A 63 1.50 4.21 -3.35
C ASN A 63 2.59 4.17 -2.26
N ASP A 64 3.81 4.54 -2.63
CA ASP A 64 4.95 4.63 -1.70
C ASP A 64 4.73 5.71 -0.63
N ASP A 65 3.90 6.71 -0.92
CA ASP A 65 3.56 7.83 -0.04
C ASP A 65 2.39 7.52 0.90
N THR A 66 1.95 6.25 1.00
CA THR A 66 0.83 5.85 1.87
C THR A 66 0.99 6.34 3.32
N ILE A 67 2.22 6.31 3.86
CA ILE A 67 2.50 6.86 5.21
C ILE A 67 2.32 8.37 5.26
N MET A 68 2.85 9.08 4.26
CA MET A 68 2.73 10.53 4.18
C MET A 68 1.26 10.93 4.15
N HIS A 69 0.44 10.28 3.30
CA HIS A 69 -0.99 10.55 3.26
C HIS A 69 -1.66 10.26 4.61
N ALA A 70 -1.33 9.16 5.29
CA ALA A 70 -1.89 8.84 6.60
C ALA A 70 -1.50 9.87 7.69
N GLN A 71 -0.26 10.36 7.67
CA GLN A 71 0.20 11.44 8.54
C GLN A 71 -0.57 12.73 8.27
N GLU A 72 -0.84 13.02 7.01
CA GLU A 72 -1.54 14.22 6.59
C GLU A 72 -3.00 14.23 7.05
N VAL A 73 -3.70 13.08 6.99
CA VAL A 73 -5.04 12.96 7.59
C VAL A 73 -4.99 13.31 9.08
N VAL A 74 -4.03 12.78 9.83
CA VAL A 74 -3.88 13.07 11.27
C VAL A 74 -3.58 14.56 11.51
N ARG A 75 -2.73 15.18 10.69
CA ARG A 75 -2.42 16.61 10.77
C ARG A 75 -3.68 17.44 10.58
N ILE A 76 -4.39 17.24 9.46
CA ILE A 76 -5.57 18.02 9.09
C ILE A 76 -6.71 17.82 10.11
N ASP A 77 -7.03 16.58 10.49
CA ASP A 77 -8.09 16.34 11.48
C ASP A 77 -7.74 16.92 12.86
N SER A 78 -6.45 16.98 13.23
CA SER A 78 -6.02 17.66 14.46
C SER A 78 -6.25 19.17 14.39
N GLU A 79 -5.96 19.80 13.25
CA GLU A 79 -6.22 21.22 13.02
C GLU A 79 -7.72 21.53 13.03
N ILE A 80 -8.54 20.65 12.44
CA ILE A 80 -10.00 20.75 12.49
C ILE A 80 -10.49 20.67 13.94
N VAL A 81 -10.04 19.69 14.73
CA VAL A 81 -10.44 19.58 16.15
C VAL A 81 -10.04 20.83 16.92
N GLN A 82 -8.83 21.36 16.71
CA GLN A 82 -8.35 22.56 17.38
C GLN A 82 -9.16 23.81 17.00
N LYS A 83 -9.45 24.00 15.71
CA LYS A 83 -10.19 25.15 15.19
C LYS A 83 -11.62 25.21 15.73
N TYR A 84 -12.26 24.05 15.91
CA TYR A 84 -13.65 23.96 16.32
C TYR A 84 -13.86 23.70 17.82
N HIS A 85 -12.79 23.69 18.63
CA HIS A 85 -12.85 23.34 20.05
C HIS A 85 -13.90 24.15 20.83
N ASP A 86 -13.97 25.46 20.59
CA ASP A 86 -14.83 26.38 21.36
C ASP A 86 -16.12 26.78 20.66
N THR A 87 -16.28 26.42 19.38
CA THR A 87 -17.40 26.88 18.53
C THR A 87 -18.35 25.77 18.10
N ALA A 88 -17.92 24.51 18.15
CA ALA A 88 -18.74 23.37 17.80
C ALA A 88 -19.73 23.00 18.92
N THR A 89 -20.87 22.45 18.53
CA THR A 89 -21.75 21.73 19.46
C THR A 89 -21.04 20.51 20.04
N MET A 90 -21.47 20.03 21.21
CA MET A 90 -20.88 18.82 21.82
C MET A 90 -20.93 17.61 20.86
N HIS A 91 -21.99 17.51 20.05
CA HIS A 91 -22.12 16.43 19.07
C HIS A 91 -21.07 16.52 17.96
N GLU A 92 -20.89 17.71 17.38
CA GLU A 92 -19.88 17.95 16.34
C GLU A 92 -18.45 17.75 16.87
N GLN A 93 -18.19 18.15 18.12
CA GLN A 93 -16.91 17.94 18.77
C GLN A 93 -16.62 16.45 18.95
N ALA A 94 -17.60 15.67 19.43
CA ALA A 94 -17.46 14.22 19.57
C ALA A 94 -17.22 13.53 18.21
N PHE A 95 -17.92 13.97 17.16
CA PHE A 95 -17.70 13.45 15.80
C PHE A 95 -16.29 13.75 15.29
N LYS A 96 -15.80 14.99 15.42
CA LYS A 96 -14.45 15.39 14.99
C LYS A 96 -13.36 14.66 15.78
N GLN A 97 -13.53 14.50 17.09
CA GLN A 97 -12.61 13.69 17.92
C GLN A 97 -12.60 12.22 17.49
N THR A 98 -13.76 11.67 17.12
CA THR A 98 -13.87 10.29 16.62
C THR A 98 -13.14 10.13 15.29
N LYS A 99 -13.31 11.06 14.33
CA LYS A 99 -12.53 11.08 13.08
C LYS A 99 -11.03 11.08 13.35
N LEU A 100 -10.55 12.00 14.20
CA LEU A 100 -9.13 12.09 14.55
C LEU A 100 -8.59 10.80 15.20
N ARG A 101 -9.38 10.15 16.06
CA ARG A 101 -8.99 8.87 16.65
C ARG A 101 -8.80 7.81 15.56
N PHE A 102 -9.76 7.67 14.64
CA PHE A 102 -9.65 6.73 13.53
C PHE A 102 -8.45 7.03 12.62
N ALA A 103 -8.16 8.30 12.33
CA ALA A 103 -6.99 8.69 11.56
C ALA A 103 -5.67 8.23 12.24
N LYS A 104 -5.57 8.39 13.56
CA LYS A 104 -4.40 7.95 14.35
C LYS A 104 -4.25 6.42 14.36
N GLU A 105 -5.35 5.70 14.57
CA GLU A 105 -5.37 4.23 14.51
C GLU A 105 -4.96 3.74 13.12
N HIS A 106 -5.47 4.40 12.07
CA HIS A 106 -5.13 4.07 10.69
C HIS A 106 -3.65 4.30 10.39
N LEU A 107 -3.07 5.41 10.84
CA LEU A 107 -1.64 5.67 10.72
C LEU A 107 -0.80 4.58 11.41
N GLN A 108 -1.18 4.15 12.62
CA GLN A 108 -0.49 3.07 13.31
C GLN A 108 -0.54 1.76 12.53
N LEU A 109 -1.70 1.42 11.94
CA LEU A 109 -1.86 0.25 11.11
C LEU A 109 -0.95 0.30 9.86
N VAL A 110 -0.88 1.45 9.20
CA VAL A 110 -0.02 1.64 8.02
C VAL A 110 1.46 1.47 8.40
N LEU A 111 1.89 2.06 9.52
CA LEU A 111 3.27 1.93 10.01
C LEU A 111 3.61 0.48 10.36
N GLU A 112 2.70 -0.25 10.99
CA GLU A 112 2.89 -1.66 11.31
C GLU A 112 3.02 -2.53 10.04
N LYS A 113 2.18 -2.27 9.03
CA LYS A 113 2.26 -2.97 7.74
C LYS A 113 3.60 -2.72 7.05
N LYS A 114 4.09 -1.48 7.04
CA LYS A 114 5.41 -1.17 6.48
C LYS A 114 6.52 -1.91 7.21
N ARG A 115 6.51 -1.89 8.55
CA ARG A 115 7.50 -2.62 9.35
C ARG A 115 7.52 -4.12 9.00
N LYS A 116 6.36 -4.76 8.87
CA LYS A 116 6.27 -6.18 8.48
C LYS A 116 6.83 -6.42 7.08
N LEU A 117 6.52 -5.54 6.13
CA LEU A 117 7.07 -5.64 4.78
C LEU A 117 8.59 -5.48 4.77
N ASP A 118 9.12 -4.52 5.52
CA ASP A 118 10.57 -4.30 5.66
C ASP A 118 11.26 -5.54 6.28
N GLU A 119 10.64 -6.17 7.29
CA GLU A 119 11.11 -7.42 7.90
C GLU A 119 11.10 -8.59 6.90
N GLU A 120 10.03 -8.72 6.10
CA GLU A 120 9.94 -9.74 5.04
C GLU A 120 11.00 -9.54 3.96
N ILE A 121 11.21 -8.30 3.50
CA ILE A 121 12.25 -7.97 2.51
C ILE A 121 13.64 -8.30 3.08
N ALA A 122 13.93 -7.91 4.31
CA ALA A 122 15.20 -8.21 4.97
C ALA A 122 15.44 -9.73 5.09
N PHE A 123 14.38 -10.50 5.41
CA PHE A 123 14.45 -11.96 5.45
C PHE A 123 14.77 -12.54 4.07
N TRP A 124 14.07 -12.13 3.01
CA TRP A 124 14.33 -12.61 1.64
C TRP A 124 15.75 -12.28 1.17
N MET A 125 16.23 -11.06 1.43
CA MET A 125 17.60 -10.68 1.11
C MET A 125 18.64 -11.54 1.87
N SER A 126 18.37 -11.89 3.13
CA SER A 126 19.24 -12.78 3.90
C SER A 126 19.27 -14.20 3.33
N VAL A 127 18.13 -14.75 2.91
CA VAL A 127 18.04 -16.09 2.30
C VAL A 127 18.73 -16.14 0.94
N GLU A 128 18.61 -15.07 0.14
CA GLU A 128 19.26 -14.98 -1.16
C GLU A 128 20.78 -14.83 -1.04
N SER A 129 21.27 -14.09 -0.04
CA SER A 129 22.70 -14.00 0.25
C SER A 129 23.32 -15.35 0.66
N VAL A 130 22.56 -16.24 1.32
CA VAL A 130 23.03 -17.58 1.72
C VAL A 130 23.11 -18.55 0.54
N LYS A 131 22.35 -18.32 -0.54
CA LYS A 131 22.33 -19.22 -1.72
C LYS A 131 23.49 -19.00 -2.70
N VAL A 132 24.20 -17.88 -2.63
CA VAL A 132 25.33 -17.58 -3.53
C VAL A 132 26.66 -18.13 -3.00
N ASP A 133 26.78 -18.41 -1.70
CA ASP A 133 28.05 -18.83 -1.06
C ASP A 133 28.17 -20.35 -0.78
N ALA A 134 27.27 -21.19 -1.29
CA ALA A 134 27.40 -22.65 -1.19
C ALA A 134 26.95 -23.32 -2.50
N PRO A 135 27.87 -23.76 -3.39
CA PRO A 135 28.89 -24.77 -3.06
C PRO A 135 30.22 -24.66 -3.87
N ASP A 136 31.28 -24.09 -3.29
CA ASP A 136 32.66 -24.28 -3.83
C ASP A 136 33.63 -24.84 -2.78
N ALA A 137 33.18 -25.02 -1.53
CA ALA A 137 34.00 -25.52 -0.44
C ALA A 137 34.14 -27.07 -0.39
N GLN A 138 33.39 -27.82 -1.21
CA GLN A 138 33.44 -29.29 -1.23
C GLN A 138 34.43 -29.88 -2.25
N LEU A 139 34.96 -29.10 -3.19
CA LEU A 139 35.87 -29.61 -4.23
C LEU A 139 37.36 -29.60 -3.83
N GLN A 140 37.75 -29.04 -2.69
CA GLN A 140 39.16 -28.97 -2.29
C GLN A 140 39.63 -30.07 -1.32
N GLN A 141 38.75 -30.96 -0.86
CA GLN A 141 39.12 -31.95 0.15
C GLN A 141 39.37 -33.37 -0.40
N GLU A 142 39.00 -33.67 -1.65
CA GLU A 142 39.30 -34.96 -2.30
C GLU A 142 40.65 -35.00 -3.04
N GLY A 143 41.35 -33.87 -3.17
CA GLY A 143 42.64 -33.81 -3.89
C GLY A 143 43.91 -33.99 -3.04
N ARG A 144 43.80 -34.17 -1.72
CA ARG A 144 44.98 -34.10 -0.81
C ARG A 144 45.46 -35.43 -0.22
N ASP A 145 44.70 -36.51 -0.37
CA ASP A 145 45.04 -37.80 0.24
C ASP A 145 45.65 -38.83 -0.73
N GLU A 146 45.86 -38.51 -2.01
CA GLU A 146 46.46 -39.42 -3.00
C GLU A 146 47.98 -39.23 -3.24
N GLN A 147 48.70 -38.46 -2.42
CA GLN A 147 50.15 -38.21 -2.65
C GLN A 147 51.08 -38.60 -1.49
N ALA A 148 50.71 -39.57 -0.66
CA ALA A 148 51.58 -40.04 0.42
C ALA A 148 51.83 -41.55 0.41
N GLU A 149 52.03 -42.19 -0.76
CA GLU A 149 52.65 -43.52 -0.78
C GLU A 149 53.30 -43.87 -2.14
N ARG A 150 54.60 -43.63 -2.30
CA ARG A 150 55.58 -44.63 -2.81
C ARG A 150 57.03 -44.10 -2.89
N PRO A 151 58.04 -44.96 -2.69
CA PRO A 151 59.44 -44.58 -2.49
C PRO A 151 60.23 -44.40 -3.79
N ALA A 152 61.35 -43.69 -3.67
CA ALA A 152 62.29 -43.28 -4.71
C ALA A 152 63.13 -44.43 -5.31
N VAL A 153 63.32 -44.41 -6.64
CA VAL A 153 64.53 -44.84 -7.39
C VAL A 153 64.57 -44.04 -8.73
N PRO A 154 65.76 -43.63 -9.26
CA PRO A 154 65.91 -42.61 -10.30
C PRO A 154 66.21 -43.15 -11.73
N GLU A 155 66.52 -42.22 -12.66
CA GLU A 155 67.04 -42.38 -14.04
C GLU A 155 65.97 -42.59 -15.14
N ASP A 156 65.99 -42.00 -16.34
CA ASP A 156 66.84 -41.03 -17.04
C ASP A 156 66.11 -40.61 -18.36
N VAL A 157 66.51 -39.46 -18.93
CA VAL A 157 66.36 -38.96 -20.33
C VAL A 157 65.09 -39.20 -21.19
N ASN A 158 64.43 -38.12 -21.64
CA ASN A 158 64.59 -37.53 -22.99
C ASN A 158 63.36 -36.73 -23.51
N ASN A 159 63.70 -35.61 -24.16
CA ASN A 159 62.96 -34.81 -25.16
C ASN A 159 61.75 -33.97 -24.71
N LEU A 160 61.83 -32.63 -24.72
CA LEU A 160 62.03 -31.68 -25.85
C LEU A 160 60.77 -31.54 -26.70
N GLY A 161 60.12 -30.38 -26.59
CA GLY A 161 58.93 -30.05 -27.38
C GLY A 161 58.26 -28.76 -26.91
N ASP A 162 58.88 -27.64 -27.25
CA ASP A 162 58.38 -26.28 -27.15
C ASP A 162 56.98 -26.07 -27.77
N MET A 163 56.41 -24.91 -27.40
CA MET A 163 55.43 -24.09 -28.12
C MET A 163 53.95 -24.18 -27.70
N LEU A 164 53.59 -23.30 -26.78
CA LEU A 164 52.41 -22.42 -26.94
C LEU A 164 52.79 -21.30 -27.94
N PRO A 165 51.86 -20.70 -28.73
CA PRO A 165 50.94 -19.70 -28.18
C PRO A 165 49.54 -19.56 -28.84
N LEU A 166 48.60 -19.13 -27.97
CA LEU A 166 47.54 -18.10 -28.10
C LEU A 166 46.78 -17.81 -29.41
N SER A 167 45.49 -17.46 -29.20
CA SER A 167 44.53 -16.66 -30.01
C SER A 167 43.51 -17.51 -30.80
N SER A 168 42.20 -17.22 -30.91
CA SER A 168 41.32 -16.12 -30.50
C SER A 168 39.86 -16.50 -30.84
N ALA A 169 38.91 -15.70 -30.35
CA ALA A 169 37.60 -15.36 -30.96
C ALA A 169 36.33 -16.15 -30.58
N THR A 170 35.67 -15.63 -29.55
CA THR A 170 34.27 -15.14 -29.48
C THR A 170 33.38 -15.18 -30.74
N ALA A 171 32.17 -15.72 -30.60
CA ALA A 171 30.87 -15.23 -31.12
C ALA A 171 29.77 -16.16 -30.55
N ALA A 172 28.98 -15.78 -29.53
CA ALA A 172 27.81 -14.91 -29.59
C ALA A 172 26.87 -15.25 -30.76
N ASP A 173 25.86 -16.07 -30.49
CA ASP A 173 24.63 -16.08 -31.28
C ASP A 173 23.44 -16.20 -30.33
N GLY A 174 22.61 -15.18 -30.36
CA GLY A 174 21.40 -15.04 -29.58
C GLY A 174 20.50 -14.11 -30.34
N GLU A 175 19.38 -14.63 -30.82
CA GLU A 175 18.16 -14.01 -31.36
C GLU A 175 17.30 -15.22 -31.79
N LEU A 176 15.98 -15.33 -31.68
CA LEU A 176 14.92 -14.34 -31.55
C LEU A 176 13.63 -15.05 -31.13
N LEU A 177 12.81 -14.30 -30.39
CA LEU A 177 11.41 -14.54 -30.07
C LEU A 177 10.55 -14.78 -31.31
N ARG A 178 9.57 -15.71 -31.24
CA ARG A 178 8.16 -15.44 -31.64
C ARG A 178 7.19 -16.62 -31.48
N SER A 179 5.95 -16.21 -31.18
CA SER A 179 4.65 -16.92 -31.25
C SER A 179 4.13 -17.24 -29.84
N GLY A 180 3.13 -16.55 -29.28
CA GLY A 180 1.94 -15.93 -29.89
C GLY A 180 0.79 -16.94 -29.90
N GLN A 181 -0.41 -16.47 -29.52
CA GLN A 181 -1.73 -17.13 -29.70
C GLN A 181 -2.05 -18.24 -28.66
N ILE A 182 -3.25 -18.41 -28.04
CA ILE A 182 -4.64 -18.02 -28.35
C ILE A 182 -5.51 -18.13 -27.05
N ALA A 183 -6.63 -17.39 -27.03
CA ALA A 183 -7.97 -17.79 -26.57
C ALA A 183 -8.40 -17.62 -25.10
N SER A 184 -9.16 -16.55 -24.88
CA SER A 184 -10.35 -16.55 -24.01
C SER A 184 -11.44 -17.47 -24.58
N PRO A 185 -12.35 -17.97 -23.72
CA PRO A 185 -13.75 -18.09 -24.10
C PRO A 185 -14.68 -17.31 -23.17
N ASN A 186 -15.53 -16.52 -23.82
CA ASN A 186 -16.80 -16.00 -23.33
C ASN A 186 -17.62 -17.08 -22.62
N THR A 187 -18.31 -16.71 -21.55
CA THR A 187 -19.61 -17.32 -21.24
C THR A 187 -20.61 -16.23 -20.90
N THR A 188 -21.47 -15.96 -21.87
CA THR A 188 -22.72 -15.23 -21.76
C THR A 188 -23.66 -15.93 -20.77
N ARG A 189 -24.24 -15.20 -19.81
CA ARG A 189 -25.55 -15.57 -19.25
C ARG A 189 -26.38 -14.35 -18.86
N ARG A 190 -27.34 -14.06 -19.75
CA ARG A 190 -28.66 -13.41 -19.63
C ARG A 190 -28.99 -12.57 -18.39
N SER A 191 -29.41 -11.34 -18.72
CA SER A 191 -30.38 -10.50 -18.04
C SER A 191 -31.75 -11.17 -17.85
N ASP A 192 -32.44 -10.81 -16.76
CA ASP A 192 -33.88 -10.54 -16.63
C ASP A 192 -34.01 -9.68 -15.33
N GLU A 193 -34.26 -8.37 -15.42
CA GLU A 193 -35.59 -7.73 -15.43
C GLU A 193 -36.23 -7.65 -14.03
N SER A 194 -36.21 -6.45 -13.42
CA SER A 194 -37.35 -5.88 -12.70
C SER A 194 -37.04 -4.43 -12.27
N SER A 195 -37.65 -3.49 -12.99
CA SER A 195 -37.86 -2.13 -12.53
C SER A 195 -39.18 -2.09 -11.78
N GLN A 196 -39.21 -1.51 -10.57
CA GLN A 196 -40.45 -0.91 -10.08
C GLN A 196 -40.19 0.28 -9.14
N ASP A 197 -41.02 1.27 -9.38
CA ASP A 197 -41.09 2.65 -8.87
C ASP A 197 -41.01 2.89 -7.35
N GLN A 198 -40.32 3.99 -7.03
CA GLN A 198 -40.61 5.09 -6.06
C GLN A 198 -42.05 5.22 -5.45
N PRO A 199 -42.34 6.18 -4.53
CA PRO A 199 -41.54 6.83 -3.46
C PRO A 199 -42.35 7.08 -2.14
N GLN A 200 -41.72 7.80 -1.19
CA GLN A 200 -42.27 8.57 -0.05
C GLN A 200 -42.67 7.83 1.24
N SER A 201 -41.99 8.18 2.35
CA SER A 201 -42.70 8.67 3.54
C SER A 201 -41.80 9.46 4.49
N THR A 202 -42.18 10.72 4.69
CA THR A 202 -41.67 11.65 5.71
C THR A 202 -42.36 11.38 7.05
N ALA A 203 -41.60 11.16 8.13
CA ALA A 203 -42.07 11.34 9.52
C ALA A 203 -40.84 11.59 10.40
N ARG A 204 -40.59 12.85 10.79
CA ARG A 204 -40.98 13.45 12.09
C ARG A 204 -40.21 12.88 13.28
N VAL A 205 -39.24 13.70 13.69
CA VAL A 205 -38.87 14.09 15.06
C VAL A 205 -39.78 13.52 16.14
N ASP A 206 -39.20 12.74 17.06
CA ASP A 206 -39.59 12.78 18.46
C ASP A 206 -38.34 12.70 19.35
N ALA A 207 -38.14 13.76 20.12
CA ALA A 207 -37.13 13.89 21.13
C ALA A 207 -37.59 13.15 22.40
N ALA A 208 -36.92 12.06 22.75
CA ALA A 208 -37.05 11.44 24.06
C ALA A 208 -35.92 11.94 24.98
N SER A 209 -36.33 12.74 25.96
CA SER A 209 -35.54 13.26 27.07
C SER A 209 -34.90 12.14 27.92
N PRO A 210 -33.61 12.22 28.30
CA PRO A 210 -32.99 11.25 29.19
C PRO A 210 -33.31 11.62 30.64
N ARG A 211 -34.25 10.91 31.25
CA ARG A 211 -34.33 10.78 32.71
C ARG A 211 -34.18 9.31 33.06
N ASP A 212 -33.40 9.09 34.12
CA ASP A 212 -33.21 7.82 34.82
C ASP A 212 -32.13 6.86 34.28
N LEU A 213 -30.87 7.30 34.38
CA LEU A 213 -29.76 6.38 34.65
C LEU A 213 -29.34 6.55 36.11
N HIS A 214 -29.96 5.77 36.99
CA HIS A 214 -29.45 5.52 38.34
C HIS A 214 -28.12 4.77 38.21
N ILE A 215 -27.03 5.43 38.60
CA ILE A 215 -25.71 4.83 38.73
C ILE A 215 -25.73 3.99 40.02
N HIS A 216 -25.70 2.67 39.86
CA HIS A 216 -25.45 1.74 40.96
C HIS A 216 -23.92 1.60 41.09
N THR A 217 -23.33 2.24 42.09
CA THR A 217 -21.95 1.96 42.52
C THR A 217 -21.97 0.69 43.38
N PRO A 218 -21.18 -0.36 43.05
CA PRO A 218 -20.89 -1.40 44.02
C PRO A 218 -19.78 -0.94 44.96
N ASP A 219 -20.07 -1.06 46.25
CA ASP A 219 -19.19 -0.77 47.38
C ASP A 219 -17.87 -1.53 47.29
N ARG A 220 -16.84 -0.80 47.68
CA ARG A 220 -15.49 -1.28 47.97
C ARG A 220 -15.48 -1.70 49.43
N GLU A 221 -15.51 -3.00 49.71
CA GLU A 221 -15.01 -3.55 50.97
C GLU A 221 -14.69 -5.04 50.84
N GLU A 222 -13.64 -5.42 51.56
CA GLU A 222 -13.14 -6.77 51.89
C GLU A 222 -11.94 -7.33 51.10
N LEU A 223 -10.82 -7.35 51.86
CA LEU A 223 -9.56 -8.12 51.81
C LEU A 223 -8.35 -7.49 51.11
#